data_AF-U6LB45-F1
#
_entry.id   AF-U6LB45-F1
#
_cell.length_a   1.000
_cell.length_b   1.000
_cell.length_c   1.000
_cell.angle_alpha   90.00
_cell.angle_beta   90.00
_cell.angle_gamma   90.00
#
_symmetry.space_group_name_H-M   'P 1'
#
loop_
_entity.id
_entity.type
_entity.pdbx_description
1 polymer ?
#
loop_
_entity_poly.entity_id
_entity_poly.type
_entity_poly.pdbx_seq_one_letter_code
_entity_poly.pdbx_strand_id
1 'polypeptide(L)'
;KAYCHGVFGDYLTLSREIVKKRSSRKQQQQQQQQQQEQQEGEEGEWGTGSSSWYVEGHGGLLVGKREIKLSEVKSLLNHFKLDFSNPAVFLPQELAKAFLFRATEHSLYQFYLCASGLGSALSSLREAAQRHESALKELKAFEDGLLPAKAANARLQQQQQQCKQLKSLKSEVAALSESIPHLRAAEAAAAADAAAAEVAEMEQALQQQQGEASRLAAAAAAKQREEKVRSCESALDHQQREVRRLQ
;
A
#
# COMPACT_ATOMS: atom_id res chain seq x y z
N LYS A 1 -27.31 -27.97 -66.49
CA LYS A 1 -28.04 -27.72 -65.22
C LYS A 1 -27.52 -28.71 -64.19
N ALA A 2 -26.83 -28.24 -63.14
CA ALA A 2 -26.86 -28.80 -61.77
C ALA A 2 -25.70 -28.24 -60.94
N TYR A 3 -25.85 -27.01 -60.46
CA TYR A 3 -25.27 -26.61 -59.17
C TYR A 3 -26.42 -26.01 -58.38
N CYS A 4 -27.09 -26.84 -57.59
CA CYS A 4 -28.15 -26.40 -56.69
C CYS A 4 -27.48 -25.80 -55.45
N HIS A 5 -27.47 -24.47 -55.35
CA HIS A 5 -26.97 -23.74 -54.18
C HIS A 5 -27.81 -23.95 -52.91
N GLY A 6 -28.96 -24.64 -52.99
CA GLY A 6 -29.87 -24.82 -51.85
C GLY A 6 -29.55 -25.97 -50.90
N VAL A 7 -28.47 -26.73 -51.09
CA VAL A 7 -28.19 -27.97 -50.32
C VAL A 7 -27.01 -27.85 -49.35
N PHE A 8 -26.12 -26.88 -49.53
CA PHE A 8 -24.95 -26.70 -48.69
C PHE A 8 -25.06 -25.34 -47.98
N GLY A 9 -24.91 -25.33 -46.66
CA GLY A 9 -25.09 -24.15 -45.80
C GLY A 9 -24.14 -22.98 -46.12
N ASP A 10 -24.16 -21.97 -45.27
CA ASP A 10 -23.33 -20.75 -45.41
C ASP A 10 -21.87 -21.11 -45.73
N TYR A 11 -21.35 -20.61 -46.85
CA TYR A 11 -19.96 -20.82 -47.27
C TYR A 11 -19.19 -19.51 -47.35
N LEU A 12 -17.91 -19.59 -46.99
CA LEU A 12 -16.95 -18.49 -47.06
C LEU A 12 -15.95 -18.76 -48.17
N THR A 13 -15.81 -17.81 -49.09
CA THR A 13 -14.84 -17.87 -50.18
C THR A 13 -13.65 -16.97 -49.84
N LEU A 14 -12.45 -17.54 -49.80
CA LEU A 14 -11.20 -16.80 -49.70
C LEU A 14 -10.52 -16.77 -51.07
N SER A 15 -10.24 -15.57 -51.57
CA SER A 15 -9.54 -15.38 -52.85
C SER A 15 -8.29 -14.52 -52.66
N ARG A 16 -7.23 -14.85 -53.39
CA ARG A 16 -5.98 -14.08 -53.43
C ARG A 16 -5.79 -13.57 -54.84
N GLU A 17 -5.71 -12.25 -54.97
CA GLU A 17 -5.35 -11.62 -56.24
C GLU A 17 -3.85 -11.34 -56.23
N ILE A 18 -3.16 -11.80 -57.27
CA ILE A 18 -1.71 -11.65 -57.42
C ILE A 18 -1.46 -10.84 -58.69
N VAL A 19 -0.93 -9.64 -58.53
CA VAL A 19 -0.46 -8.84 -59.66
C VAL A 19 0.98 -9.23 -59.96
N LYS A 20 1.18 -9.97 -61.05
CA LYS A 20 2.51 -10.32 -61.56
C LYS A 20 3.07 -9.14 -62.35
N LYS A 21 4.30 -8.71 -62.06
CA LYS A 21 5.04 -7.72 -62.85
C LYS A 21 6.17 -8.42 -63.58
N ARG A 22 6.42 -8.03 -64.83
CA ARG A 22 7.62 -8.49 -65.55
C ARG A 22 8.85 -7.89 -64.90
N SER A 23 9.70 -8.75 -64.37
CA SER A 23 11.01 -8.39 -63.85
C SER A 23 11.82 -7.73 -64.98
N SER A 24 12.38 -6.55 -64.74
CA SER A 24 13.18 -5.87 -65.77
C SER A 24 14.48 -6.65 -66.04
N ARG A 25 14.93 -6.70 -67.31
CA ARG A 25 16.16 -7.41 -67.74
C ARG A 25 17.41 -7.09 -66.89
N LYS A 26 17.46 -5.92 -66.25
CA LYS A 26 18.57 -5.51 -65.36
C LYS A 26 18.57 -6.22 -64.00
N GLN A 27 17.42 -6.59 -63.45
CA GLN A 27 17.35 -7.37 -62.20
C GLN A 27 17.68 -8.85 -62.42
N GLN A 28 17.36 -9.40 -63.59
CA GLN A 28 17.72 -10.78 -63.96
C GLN A 28 19.23 -11.02 -63.99
N GLN A 29 20.03 -10.07 -64.48
CA GLN A 29 21.50 -10.20 -64.46
C GLN A 29 22.08 -10.18 -63.04
N GLN A 30 21.44 -9.51 -62.09
CA GLN A 30 21.92 -9.42 -60.71
C GLN A 30 21.56 -10.66 -59.89
N GLN A 31 20.43 -11.31 -60.16
CA GLN A 31 20.08 -12.60 -59.54
C GLN A 31 20.85 -13.79 -60.14
N GLN A 32 21.18 -13.75 -61.44
CA GLN A 32 22.02 -14.79 -62.06
C GLN A 32 23.45 -14.84 -61.48
N GLN A 33 23.97 -13.74 -60.93
CA GLN A 33 25.26 -13.75 -60.21
C GLN A 33 25.19 -14.35 -58.79
N GLN A 34 23.99 -14.59 -58.23
CA GLN A 34 23.82 -15.24 -56.92
C GLN A 34 23.34 -16.69 -56.98
N GLN A 35 22.91 -17.19 -58.14
CA GLN A 35 22.40 -18.56 -58.30
C GLN A 35 23.21 -19.41 -59.31
N GLN A 36 24.53 -19.26 -59.31
CA GLN A 36 25.39 -20.17 -60.04
C GLN A 36 25.67 -21.45 -59.22
N GLU A 37 24.61 -22.16 -58.83
CA GLU A 37 24.66 -23.55 -58.34
C GLU A 37 23.25 -24.18 -58.27
N GLN A 38 22.49 -24.20 -59.37
CA GLN A 38 21.58 -25.30 -59.74
C GLN A 38 20.82 -25.00 -61.04
N GLN A 39 21.17 -25.78 -62.06
CA GLN A 39 20.46 -26.21 -63.27
C GLN A 39 19.38 -25.33 -63.93
N GLU A 40 19.60 -25.21 -65.24
CA GLU A 40 18.76 -24.67 -66.29
C GLU A 40 17.32 -25.21 -66.29
N GLY A 41 16.38 -24.28 -66.29
CA GLY A 41 14.99 -24.47 -66.67
C GLY A 41 14.43 -23.11 -67.05
N GLU A 42 14.39 -22.81 -68.34
CA GLU A 42 13.79 -21.59 -68.90
C GLU A 42 12.27 -21.58 -68.68
N GLU A 43 11.82 -20.97 -67.58
CA GLU A 43 10.51 -20.31 -67.53
C GLU A 43 10.73 -18.88 -67.02
N GLY A 44 10.25 -17.89 -67.77
CA GLY A 44 10.37 -16.48 -67.40
C GLY A 44 9.80 -16.22 -66.00
N GLU A 45 10.69 -15.99 -65.03
CA GLU A 45 10.33 -15.74 -63.63
C GLU A 45 9.53 -14.43 -63.49
N TRP A 46 8.22 -14.57 -63.42
CA TRP A 46 7.31 -13.49 -63.08
C TRP A 46 7.47 -13.09 -61.61
N GLY A 47 7.98 -11.89 -61.35
CA GLY A 47 7.98 -11.32 -60.00
C GLY A 47 6.56 -11.06 -59.50
N THR A 48 6.28 -11.44 -58.25
CA THR A 48 5.02 -11.09 -57.58
C THR A 48 5.09 -9.62 -57.14
N GLY A 49 4.35 -8.73 -57.79
CA GLY A 49 4.41 -7.28 -57.55
C GLY A 49 3.58 -6.82 -56.36
N SER A 50 2.33 -7.28 -56.26
CA SER A 50 1.46 -7.05 -55.10
C SER A 50 0.48 -8.22 -54.95
N SER A 51 0.09 -8.54 -53.72
CA SER A 51 -0.98 -9.52 -53.48
C SER A 51 -1.96 -9.03 -52.42
N SER A 52 -3.24 -9.02 -52.78
CA SER A 52 -4.36 -8.68 -51.89
C SER A 52 -5.22 -9.91 -51.63
N TRP A 53 -5.77 -10.00 -50.43
CA TRP A 53 -6.64 -11.09 -50.00
C TRP A 53 -8.05 -10.58 -49.82
N TYR A 54 -9.02 -11.37 -50.25
CA TYR A 54 -10.43 -11.05 -50.14
C TYR A 54 -11.21 -12.19 -49.51
N VAL A 55 -12.18 -11.84 -48.68
CA VAL A 55 -13.19 -12.76 -48.15
C VAL A 55 -14.56 -12.36 -48.68
N GLU A 56 -15.33 -13.34 -49.09
CA GLU A 56 -16.70 -13.19 -49.57
C GLU A 56 -17.58 -14.24 -48.88
N GLY A 57 -18.62 -13.79 -48.19
CA GLY A 57 -19.62 -14.67 -47.57
C GLY A 57 -20.89 -14.70 -48.40
N HIS A 58 -21.48 -15.89 -48.56
CA HIS A 58 -22.83 -16.04 -49.09
C HIS A 58 -23.77 -16.42 -47.93
N GLY A 59 -24.29 -15.40 -47.24
CA GLY A 59 -25.19 -15.54 -46.09
C GLY A 59 -24.70 -14.78 -44.84
N GLY A 60 -25.57 -14.01 -44.19
CA GLY A 60 -25.27 -13.33 -42.91
C GLY A 60 -24.60 -11.94 -43.00
N LEU A 61 -23.72 -11.63 -42.04
CA LEU A 61 -23.12 -10.31 -41.75
C LEU A 61 -22.10 -9.81 -42.79
N LEU A 62 -21.61 -10.67 -43.68
CA LEU A 62 -20.62 -10.36 -44.71
C LEU A 62 -21.25 -10.51 -46.09
N VAL A 63 -21.92 -9.47 -46.55
CA VAL A 63 -22.48 -9.39 -47.91
C VAL A 63 -21.47 -8.69 -48.81
N GLY A 64 -20.83 -9.46 -49.70
CA GLY A 64 -19.90 -8.96 -50.71
C GLY A 64 -18.40 -9.18 -50.41
N LYS A 65 -17.58 -8.82 -51.40
CA LYS A 65 -16.12 -9.02 -51.38
C LYS A 65 -15.43 -7.95 -50.54
N ARG A 66 -14.80 -8.37 -49.43
CA ARG A 66 -14.05 -7.48 -48.52
C ARG A 66 -12.55 -7.80 -48.57
N GLU A 67 -11.73 -6.77 -48.71
CA GLU A 67 -10.27 -6.91 -48.58
C GLU A 67 -9.90 -7.13 -47.10
N ILE A 68 -9.05 -8.13 -46.86
CA ILE A 68 -8.60 -8.51 -45.52
C ILE A 68 -7.08 -8.67 -45.48
N LYS A 69 -6.50 -8.46 -44.29
CA LYS A 69 -5.07 -8.63 -44.09
C LYS A 69 -4.70 -10.11 -44.01
N LEU A 70 -3.49 -10.46 -44.42
CA LEU A 70 -2.97 -11.85 -44.33
C LEU A 70 -3.06 -12.41 -42.89
N SER A 71 -2.88 -11.57 -41.86
CA SER A 71 -3.05 -11.98 -40.46
C SER A 71 -4.47 -12.42 -40.13
N GLU A 72 -5.47 -11.74 -40.68
CA GLU A 72 -6.89 -12.08 -40.49
C GLU A 72 -7.25 -13.34 -41.28
N VAL A 73 -6.73 -13.51 -42.49
CA VAL A 73 -6.84 -14.76 -43.27
C VAL A 73 -6.31 -15.93 -42.45
N LYS A 74 -5.09 -15.82 -41.90
CA LYS A 74 -4.49 -16.86 -41.06
C LYS A 74 -5.35 -17.14 -39.82
N SER A 75 -5.89 -16.11 -39.18
CA SER A 75 -6.76 -16.29 -38.01
C SER A 75 -8.06 -17.01 -38.36
N LEU A 76 -8.67 -16.69 -39.51
CA LEU A 76 -9.88 -17.35 -39.99
C LEU A 76 -9.61 -18.81 -40.31
N LEU A 77 -8.51 -19.11 -41.01
CA LEU A 77 -8.12 -20.48 -41.33
C LEU A 77 -7.82 -21.30 -40.06
N ASN A 78 -7.14 -20.69 -39.07
CA ASN A 78 -6.90 -21.31 -37.77
C ASN A 78 -8.20 -21.63 -37.01
N HIS A 79 -9.26 -20.83 -37.18
CA HIS A 79 -10.57 -21.11 -36.60
C HIS A 79 -11.15 -22.44 -37.13
N PHE A 80 -10.97 -22.69 -38.43
CA PHE A 80 -11.34 -23.95 -39.08
C PHE A 80 -10.29 -25.07 -38.95
N LYS A 81 -9.22 -24.86 -38.16
CA LYS A 81 -8.10 -25.80 -38.00
C LYS A 81 -7.37 -26.13 -39.31
N LEU A 82 -7.42 -25.21 -40.27
CA LEU A 82 -6.67 -25.31 -41.52
C LEU A 82 -5.37 -24.51 -41.39
N ASP A 83 -4.25 -25.22 -41.34
CA ASP A 83 -2.92 -24.59 -41.41
C ASP A 83 -2.26 -24.92 -42.74
N PHE A 84 -2.23 -23.96 -43.66
CA PHE A 84 -1.56 -24.11 -44.94
C PHE A 84 -0.02 -24.17 -44.83
N SER A 85 0.54 -23.90 -43.65
CA SER A 85 1.96 -24.14 -43.36
C SER A 85 2.23 -25.63 -43.07
N ASN A 86 1.20 -26.39 -42.72
CA ASN A 86 1.29 -27.81 -42.49
C ASN A 86 1.26 -28.56 -43.84
N PRO A 87 2.35 -29.27 -44.20
CA PRO A 87 2.41 -29.96 -45.49
C PRO A 87 1.42 -31.12 -45.63
N ALA A 88 0.82 -31.61 -44.52
CA ALA A 88 -0.25 -32.60 -44.56
C ALA A 88 -1.60 -32.01 -44.98
N VAL A 89 -1.81 -30.70 -44.79
CA VAL A 89 -3.03 -29.99 -45.19
C VAL A 89 -2.91 -29.47 -46.61
N PHE A 90 -1.74 -28.94 -46.97
CA PHE A 90 -1.47 -28.44 -48.30
C PHE A 90 -0.03 -28.75 -48.72
N LEU A 91 0.11 -29.55 -49.79
CA LEU A 91 1.40 -29.95 -50.33
C LEU A 91 1.58 -29.40 -51.75
N PRO A 92 2.46 -28.40 -51.94
CA PRO A 92 2.78 -27.91 -53.28
C PRO A 92 3.35 -29.03 -54.16
N GLN A 93 3.04 -28.99 -55.46
CA GLN A 93 3.48 -30.01 -56.41
C GLN A 93 5.00 -30.18 -56.43
N GLU A 94 5.76 -29.08 -56.38
CA GLU A 94 7.22 -29.13 -56.37
C GLU A 94 7.77 -29.76 -55.08
N LEU A 95 7.11 -29.51 -53.94
CA LEU A 95 7.49 -30.15 -52.68
C LEU A 95 7.15 -31.65 -52.70
N ALA A 96 6.02 -32.05 -53.30
CA ALA A 96 5.66 -33.45 -53.50
C ALA A 96 6.66 -34.19 -54.38
N LYS A 97 7.10 -33.59 -55.50
CA LYS A 97 8.14 -34.17 -56.37
C LYS A 97 9.46 -34.32 -55.63
N ALA A 98 9.91 -33.28 -54.93
CA ALA A 98 11.15 -33.33 -54.15
C ALA A 98 11.07 -34.40 -53.05
N PHE A 99 9.93 -34.51 -52.37
CA PHE A 99 9.69 -35.51 -51.34
C PHE A 99 9.73 -36.94 -51.88
N LEU A 100 9.17 -37.20 -53.07
CA LEU A 100 9.15 -38.55 -53.65
C LEU A 100 10.49 -38.97 -54.26
N PHE A 101 11.21 -38.04 -54.89
CA PHE A 101 12.37 -38.39 -55.72
C PHE A 101 13.73 -38.00 -55.10
N ARG A 102 13.76 -37.11 -54.10
CA ARG A 102 15.00 -36.54 -53.54
C ARG A 102 15.02 -36.47 -52.01
N ALA A 103 14.07 -37.10 -51.32
CA ALA A 103 14.03 -37.02 -49.86
C ALA A 103 15.18 -37.77 -49.20
N THR A 104 15.91 -37.07 -48.34
CA THR A 104 16.84 -37.65 -47.36
C THR A 104 16.09 -38.00 -46.06
N GLU A 105 16.63 -38.90 -45.25
CA GLU A 105 16.05 -39.25 -43.94
C GLU A 105 15.78 -38.02 -43.06
N HIS A 106 16.69 -37.04 -43.09
CA HIS A 106 16.54 -35.78 -42.38
C HIS A 106 15.32 -34.98 -42.88
N SER A 107 15.12 -34.91 -44.20
CA SER A 107 13.98 -34.22 -44.80
C SER A 107 12.65 -34.92 -44.51
N LEU A 108 12.64 -36.26 -44.43
CA LEU A 108 11.46 -37.04 -44.04
C LEU A 108 11.09 -36.78 -42.57
N TYR A 109 12.09 -36.74 -41.69
CA TYR A 109 11.90 -36.42 -40.28
C TYR A 109 11.39 -34.99 -40.09
N GLN A 110 11.97 -34.01 -40.79
CA GLN A 110 11.51 -32.63 -40.75
C GLN A 110 10.08 -32.50 -41.29
N PHE A 111 9.76 -33.17 -42.40
CA PHE A 111 8.41 -33.22 -42.94
C PHE A 111 7.42 -33.79 -41.91
N TYR A 112 7.76 -34.90 -41.25
CA TYR A 112 6.93 -35.48 -40.20
C TYR A 112 6.74 -34.53 -39.01
N LEU A 113 7.79 -33.84 -38.56
CA LEU A 113 7.69 -32.84 -37.48
C LEU A 113 6.82 -31.64 -37.85
N CYS A 114 6.87 -31.19 -39.10
CA CYS A 114 6.01 -30.13 -39.62
C CYS A 114 4.56 -30.63 -39.78
N ALA A 115 4.38 -31.84 -40.32
CA ALA A 115 3.08 -32.46 -40.58
C ALA A 115 2.29 -32.73 -39.29
N SER A 116 2.98 -33.23 -38.26
CA SER A 116 2.42 -33.49 -36.93
C SER A 116 2.21 -32.22 -36.10
N GLY A 117 2.75 -31.08 -36.52
CA GLY A 117 2.75 -29.83 -35.75
C GLY A 117 3.70 -29.83 -34.54
N LEU A 118 4.38 -30.94 -34.26
CA LEU A 118 5.28 -31.09 -33.11
C LEU A 118 6.43 -30.07 -33.14
N GLY A 119 6.95 -29.73 -34.32
CA GLY A 119 8.00 -28.72 -34.44
C GLY A 119 7.56 -27.35 -33.92
N SER A 120 6.35 -26.92 -34.28
CA SER A 120 5.78 -25.65 -33.81
C SER A 120 5.46 -25.68 -32.31
N ALA A 121 4.93 -26.80 -31.81
CA ALA A 121 4.64 -26.99 -30.40
C ALA A 121 5.92 -26.96 -29.54
N LEU A 122 6.99 -27.61 -30.01
CA LEU A 122 8.27 -27.64 -29.32
C LEU A 122 8.92 -26.25 -29.26
N SER A 123 8.92 -25.51 -30.37
CA SER A 123 9.40 -24.12 -30.38
C SER A 123 8.57 -23.24 -29.44
N SER A 124 7.24 -23.38 -29.47
CA SER A 124 6.34 -22.64 -28.58
C SER A 124 6.58 -22.97 -27.11
N LEU A 125 6.81 -24.24 -26.76
CA LEU A 125 7.16 -24.67 -25.40
C LEU A 125 8.49 -24.07 -24.95
N ARG A 126 9.51 -24.05 -25.81
CA ARG A 126 10.80 -23.43 -25.50
C ARG A 126 10.67 -21.93 -25.25
N GLU A 127 9.95 -21.22 -26.11
CA GLU A 127 9.67 -19.80 -25.93
C GLU A 127 8.89 -19.53 -24.64
N ALA A 128 7.87 -20.35 -24.34
CA ALA A 128 7.09 -20.23 -23.11
C ALA A 128 7.94 -20.48 -21.87
N ALA A 129 8.82 -21.49 -21.90
CA ALA A 129 9.76 -21.77 -20.82
C ALA A 129 10.73 -20.59 -20.60
N GLN A 130 11.26 -20.01 -21.68
CA GLN A 130 12.13 -18.84 -21.60
C GLN A 130 11.41 -17.61 -21.01
N ARG A 131 10.15 -17.35 -21.43
CA ARG A 131 9.33 -16.27 -20.85
C ARG A 131 9.01 -16.52 -19.37
N HIS A 132 8.79 -17.77 -18.99
CA HIS A 132 8.56 -18.14 -17.60
C HIS A 132 9.81 -17.89 -16.75
N GLU A 133 11.00 -18.26 -17.24
CA GLU A 133 12.25 -17.99 -16.55
C GLU A 133 12.54 -16.49 -16.39
N SER A 134 12.24 -15.68 -17.41
CA SER A 134 12.39 -14.22 -17.30
C SER A 134 11.41 -13.64 -16.29
N ALA A 135 10.14 -14.06 -16.32
CA ALA A 135 9.13 -13.63 -15.36
C ALA A 135 9.48 -14.01 -13.91
N LEU A 136 10.06 -15.20 -13.69
CA LEU A 136 10.54 -15.60 -12.37
C LEU A 136 11.68 -14.72 -11.86
N LYS A 137 12.60 -14.30 -12.75
CA LYS A 137 13.68 -13.38 -12.39
C LYS A 137 13.14 -12.00 -12.01
N GLU A 138 12.17 -11.49 -12.77
CA GLU A 138 11.49 -10.23 -12.45
C GLU A 138 10.74 -10.31 -11.13
N LEU A 139 9.99 -11.40 -10.88
CA LEU A 139 9.27 -11.60 -9.63
C LEU A 139 10.20 -11.61 -8.42
N LYS A 140 11.34 -12.31 -8.52
CA LYS A 140 12.37 -12.28 -7.46
C LYS A 140 12.91 -10.89 -7.23
N ALA A 141 13.21 -10.13 -8.29
CA ALA A 141 13.67 -8.74 -8.16
C ALA A 141 12.61 -7.84 -7.49
N PHE A 142 11.32 -8.05 -7.77
CA PHE A 142 10.23 -7.36 -7.09
C PHE A 142 10.13 -7.75 -5.62
N GLU A 143 10.25 -9.03 -5.28
CA GLU A 143 10.25 -9.51 -3.90
C GLU A 143 11.41 -8.93 -3.09
N ASP A 144 12.61 -8.93 -3.67
CA ASP A 144 13.82 -8.34 -3.08
C ASP A 144 13.65 -6.83 -2.84
N GLY A 145 13.00 -6.11 -3.76
CA GLY A 145 12.65 -4.70 -3.59
C GLY A 145 11.52 -4.45 -2.57
N LEU A 146 10.61 -5.40 -2.39
CA LEU A 146 9.48 -5.27 -1.48
C LEU A 146 9.87 -5.47 0.00
N LEU A 147 10.86 -6.32 0.27
CA LEU A 147 11.38 -6.56 1.63
C LEU A 147 11.83 -5.27 2.36
N PRO A 148 12.69 -4.41 1.80
CA PRO A 148 13.09 -3.17 2.46
C PRO A 148 11.92 -2.19 2.59
N ALA A 149 11.00 -2.16 1.63
CA ALA A 149 9.80 -1.33 1.70
C ALA A 149 8.87 -1.77 2.85
N LYS A 150 8.68 -3.08 3.05
CA LYS A 150 7.94 -3.63 4.20
C LYS A 150 8.62 -3.29 5.52
N ALA A 151 9.95 -3.41 5.60
CA ALA A 151 10.71 -3.04 6.79
C ALA A 151 10.60 -1.54 7.10
N ALA A 152 10.66 -0.68 6.09
CA ALA A 152 10.47 0.77 6.24
C ALA A 152 9.04 1.11 6.72
N ASN A 153 8.01 0.44 6.19
CA ASN A 153 6.63 0.62 6.64
C ASN A 153 6.46 0.24 8.13
N ALA A 154 7.03 -0.90 8.55
CA ALA A 154 7.01 -1.31 9.96
C ALA A 154 7.69 -0.27 10.88
N ARG A 155 8.84 0.29 10.46
CA ARG A 155 9.51 1.38 11.20
C ARG A 155 8.63 2.64 11.29
N LEU A 156 7.98 3.04 10.19
CA LEU A 156 7.08 4.19 10.17
C LEU A 156 5.86 3.98 11.08
N GLN A 157 5.31 2.77 11.13
CA GLN A 157 4.22 2.44 12.06
C GLN A 157 4.67 2.54 13.52
N GLN A 158 5.87 2.05 13.85
CA GLN A 158 6.44 2.19 15.18
C GLN A 158 6.63 3.68 15.56
N GLN A 159 7.18 4.49 14.66
CA GLN A 159 7.32 5.94 14.86
C GLN A 159 5.96 6.62 15.03
N GLN A 160 4.94 6.23 14.26
CA GLN A 160 3.58 6.76 14.41
C GLN A 160 2.99 6.44 15.79
N GLN A 161 3.20 5.24 16.32
CA GLN A 161 2.78 4.86 17.67
C GLN A 161 3.48 5.71 18.73
N GLN A 162 4.80 5.91 18.60
CA GLN A 162 5.57 6.80 19.49
C GLN A 162 5.03 8.24 19.44
N CYS A 163 4.71 8.76 18.26
CA CYS A 163 4.09 10.10 18.14
C CYS A 163 2.71 10.17 18.82
N LYS A 164 1.91 9.10 18.78
CA LYS A 164 0.62 9.05 19.50
C LYS A 164 0.84 9.06 21.01
N GLN A 165 1.80 8.29 21.53
CA GLN A 165 2.18 8.30 22.95
C GLN A 165 2.71 9.66 23.40
N LEU A 166 3.54 10.32 22.60
CA LEU A 166 4.03 11.67 22.91
C LEU A 166 2.88 12.69 22.97
N LYS A 167 1.87 12.55 22.12
CA LYS A 167 0.68 13.41 22.17
C LYS A 167 -0.14 13.19 23.46
N SER A 168 -0.33 11.94 23.89
CA SER A 168 -1.04 11.65 25.15
C SER A 168 -0.26 12.15 26.37
N LEU A 169 1.04 11.90 26.43
CA LEU A 169 1.93 12.45 27.46
C LEU A 169 1.90 13.98 27.48
N LYS A 170 1.90 14.63 26.32
CA LYS A 170 1.79 16.09 26.23
C LYS A 170 0.46 16.59 26.80
N SER A 171 -0.65 15.91 26.52
CA SER A 171 -1.95 16.27 27.12
C SER A 171 -1.99 16.03 28.63
N GLU A 172 -1.36 14.97 29.13
CA GLU A 172 -1.24 14.71 30.57
C GLU A 172 -0.40 15.78 31.27
N VAL A 173 0.74 16.15 30.68
CA VAL A 173 1.58 17.24 31.20
C VAL A 173 0.81 18.56 31.21
N ALA A 174 0.02 18.85 30.17
CA ALA A 174 -0.84 20.05 30.15
C ALA A 174 -1.88 20.02 31.30
N ALA A 175 -2.59 18.91 31.47
CA ALA A 175 -3.57 18.74 32.55
C ALA A 175 -2.94 18.86 33.95
N LEU A 176 -1.75 18.28 34.15
CA LEU A 176 -1.01 18.43 35.40
C LEU A 176 -0.52 19.87 35.60
N SER A 177 -0.07 20.55 34.54
CA SER A 177 0.35 21.95 34.63
C SER A 177 -0.79 22.89 35.02
N GLU A 178 -2.01 22.58 34.58
CA GLU A 178 -3.22 23.31 34.97
C GLU A 178 -3.63 23.04 36.41
N SER A 179 -3.36 21.86 36.98
CA SER A 179 -3.74 21.51 38.35
C SER A 179 -2.74 21.98 39.43
N ILE A 180 -1.46 22.13 39.09
CA ILE A 180 -0.41 22.58 40.03
C ILE A 180 -0.77 23.89 40.78
N PRO A 181 -1.29 24.95 40.13
CA PRO A 181 -1.66 26.18 40.83
C PRO A 181 -2.76 25.96 41.88
N HIS A 182 -3.73 25.10 41.59
CA HIS A 182 -4.82 24.77 42.52
C HIS A 182 -4.31 24.00 43.75
N LEU A 183 -3.42 23.04 43.53
CA LEU A 183 -2.78 22.30 44.64
C LEU A 183 -1.94 23.24 45.51
N ARG A 184 -1.14 24.13 44.91
CA ARG A 184 -0.36 25.13 45.66
C ARG A 184 -1.25 26.08 46.46
N ALA A 185 -2.38 26.50 45.90
CA ALA A 185 -3.34 27.34 46.61
C ALA A 185 -3.99 26.59 47.79
N ALA A 186 -4.33 25.32 47.61
CA ALA A 186 -4.88 24.47 48.67
C ALA A 186 -3.86 24.21 49.79
N GLU A 187 -2.59 23.94 49.45
CA GLU A 187 -1.51 23.80 50.43
C GLU A 187 -1.28 25.11 51.21
N ALA A 188 -1.27 26.25 50.52
CA ALA A 188 -1.14 27.55 51.17
C ALA A 188 -2.33 27.88 52.10
N ALA A 189 -3.56 27.52 51.70
CA ALA A 189 -4.74 27.67 52.54
C ALA A 189 -4.67 26.79 53.79
N ALA A 190 -4.32 25.50 53.63
CA ALA A 190 -4.13 24.59 54.77
C ALA A 190 -3.03 25.07 55.73
N ALA A 191 -1.94 25.62 55.20
CA ALA A 191 -0.88 26.22 56.03
C ALA A 191 -1.35 27.48 56.76
N ALA A 192 -2.17 28.32 56.11
CA ALA A 192 -2.76 29.50 56.73
C ALA A 192 -3.76 29.13 57.83
N ASP A 193 -4.61 28.11 57.61
CA ASP A 193 -5.55 27.60 58.61
C ASP A 193 -4.82 27.00 59.82
N ALA A 194 -3.72 26.26 59.60
CA ALA A 194 -2.89 25.74 60.67
C ALA A 194 -2.24 26.87 61.49
N ALA A 195 -1.69 27.89 60.82
CA ALA A 195 -1.13 29.06 61.50
C ALA A 195 -2.21 29.85 62.27
N ALA A 196 -3.42 29.97 61.72
CA ALA A 196 -4.54 30.61 62.40
C ALA A 196 -4.98 29.84 63.65
N ALA A 197 -4.96 28.51 63.60
CA ALA A 197 -5.24 27.67 64.76
C ALA A 197 -4.18 27.86 65.87
N GLU A 198 -2.89 27.86 65.52
CA GLU A 198 -1.80 28.13 66.49
C GLU A 198 -1.92 29.52 67.12
N VAL A 199 -2.25 30.55 66.32
CA VAL A 199 -2.48 31.90 66.83
C VAL A 199 -3.67 31.93 67.78
N ALA A 200 -4.77 31.26 67.46
CA ALA A 200 -5.94 31.18 68.32
C ALA A 200 -5.64 30.48 69.66
N GLU A 201 -4.83 29.41 69.65
CA GLU A 201 -4.37 28.76 70.88
C GLU A 201 -3.49 29.68 71.73
N MET A 202 -2.56 30.42 71.11
CA MET A 202 -1.72 31.40 71.81
C MET A 202 -2.55 32.53 72.41
N GLU A 203 -3.55 33.06 71.68
CA GLU A 203 -4.46 34.10 72.17
C GLU A 203 -5.28 33.62 73.37
N GLN A 204 -5.80 32.38 73.32
CA GLN A 204 -6.51 31.78 74.45
C GLN A 204 -5.60 31.61 75.67
N ALA A 205 -4.38 31.11 75.48
CA ALA A 205 -3.41 30.97 76.57
C ALA A 205 -3.06 32.34 77.20
N LEU A 206 -2.91 33.38 76.37
CA LEU A 206 -2.62 34.73 76.82
C LEU A 206 -3.79 35.35 77.59
N GLN A 207 -5.03 35.14 77.13
CA GLN A 207 -6.23 35.54 77.86
C GLN A 207 -6.36 34.83 79.22
N GLN A 208 -6.04 33.54 79.28
CA GLN A 208 -6.03 32.78 80.54
C GLN A 208 -4.98 33.36 81.50
N GLN A 209 -3.74 33.58 81.04
CA GLN A 209 -2.67 34.17 81.85
C GLN A 209 -3.02 35.58 82.34
N GLN A 210 -3.61 36.43 81.48
CA GLN A 210 -4.07 37.76 81.89
C GLN A 210 -5.21 37.69 82.91
N GLY A 211 -6.14 36.75 82.74
CA GLY A 211 -7.22 36.50 83.70
C GLY A 211 -6.70 36.04 85.07
N GLU A 212 -5.73 35.12 85.07
CA GLU A 212 -5.04 34.67 86.29
C GLU A 212 -4.26 35.79 86.96
N ALA A 213 -3.47 36.55 86.21
CA ALA A 213 -2.75 37.71 86.72
C ALA A 213 -3.69 38.75 87.34
N SER A 214 -4.84 39.01 86.70
CA SER A 214 -5.87 39.91 87.22
C SER A 214 -6.51 39.38 88.51
N ARG A 215 -6.79 38.08 88.58
CA ARG A 215 -7.30 37.43 89.81
C ARG A 215 -6.28 37.50 90.94
N LEU A 216 -5.00 37.23 90.67
CA LEU A 216 -3.92 37.35 91.64
C LEU A 216 -3.75 38.80 92.12
N ALA A 217 -3.80 39.78 91.21
CA ALA A 217 -3.75 41.20 91.56
C ALA A 217 -4.95 41.61 92.41
N ALA A 218 -6.16 41.15 92.07
CA ALA A 218 -7.37 41.39 92.86
C ALA A 218 -7.28 40.75 94.25
N ALA A 219 -6.77 39.52 94.35
CA ALA A 219 -6.55 38.83 95.63
C ALA A 219 -5.50 39.56 96.49
N ALA A 220 -4.40 40.01 95.89
CA ALA A 220 -3.39 40.83 96.59
C ALA A 220 -3.96 42.17 97.06
N ALA A 221 -4.77 42.84 96.25
CA ALA A 221 -5.45 44.08 96.61
C ALA A 221 -6.49 43.85 97.73
N ALA A 222 -7.23 42.74 97.70
CA ALA A 222 -8.16 42.35 98.77
C ALA A 222 -7.42 42.11 100.09
N LYS A 223 -6.30 41.37 100.04
CA LYS A 223 -5.45 41.14 101.22
C LYS A 223 -4.89 42.44 101.79
N GLN A 224 -4.42 43.36 100.94
CA GLN A 224 -4.02 44.71 101.37
C GLN A 224 -5.18 45.50 102.00
N ARG A 225 -6.40 45.38 101.46
CA ARG A 225 -7.59 46.01 102.06
C ARG A 225 -7.91 45.42 103.42
N GLU A 226 -7.86 44.10 103.57
CA GLU A 226 -8.05 43.42 104.86
C GLU A 226 -6.99 43.84 105.89
N GLU A 227 -5.71 43.92 105.50
CA GLU A 227 -4.63 44.40 106.37
C GLU A 227 -4.84 45.85 106.79
N LYS A 228 -5.29 46.72 105.87
CA LYS A 228 -5.67 48.11 106.20
C LYS A 228 -6.87 48.19 107.14
N VAL A 229 -7.90 47.38 106.93
CA VAL A 229 -9.08 47.31 107.81
C VAL A 229 -8.65 46.85 109.20
N ARG A 230 -7.87 45.78 109.32
CA ARG A 230 -7.32 45.31 110.61
C ARG A 230 -6.48 46.38 111.31
N SER A 231 -5.68 47.13 110.55
CA SER A 231 -4.90 48.25 111.10
C SER A 231 -5.82 49.36 111.63
N CYS A 232 -6.85 49.77 110.88
CA CYS A 232 -7.86 50.73 111.33
C CYS A 232 -8.65 50.24 112.55
N GLU A 233 -9.06 48.97 112.57
CA GLU A 233 -9.74 48.35 113.72
C GLU A 233 -8.84 48.38 114.96
N SER A 234 -7.56 48.01 114.82
CA SER A 234 -6.59 48.08 115.93
C SER A 234 -6.37 49.51 116.44
N ALA A 235 -6.40 50.51 115.56
CA ALA A 235 -6.28 51.93 115.93
C ALA A 235 -7.56 52.44 116.62
N LEU A 236 -8.74 52.05 116.15
CA LEU A 236 -10.03 52.34 116.80
C LEU A 236 -10.11 51.70 118.19
N ASP A 237 -9.67 50.46 118.32
CA ASP A 237 -9.55 49.75 119.59
C ASP A 237 -8.61 50.47 120.56
N HIS A 238 -7.50 51.01 120.06
CA HIS A 238 -6.58 51.80 120.85
C HIS A 238 -7.22 53.11 121.34
N GLN A 239 -7.93 53.82 120.45
CA GLN A 239 -8.69 55.02 120.82
C GLN A 239 -9.83 54.73 121.80
N GLN A 240 -10.57 53.62 121.64
CA GLN A 240 -11.61 53.23 122.59
C GLN A 240 -11.05 52.87 123.97
N ARG A 241 -9.84 52.30 124.03
CA ARG A 241 -9.13 52.05 125.29
C ARG A 241 -8.63 53.35 125.93
N GLU A 242 -8.23 54.34 125.13
CA GLU A 242 -7.89 55.68 125.65
C GLU A 242 -9.12 56.44 126.17
N VAL A 243 -10.25 56.38 125.46
CA VAL A 243 -11.51 56.99 125.91
C VAL A 243 -12.03 56.35 127.20
N ARG A 244 -11.89 55.03 127.36
CA ARG A 244 -12.21 54.32 128.61
C ARG A 244 -11.23 54.58 129.76
N ARG A 245 -10.03 55.13 129.49
CA ARG A 245 -9.09 55.57 130.53
C ARG A 245 -9.34 57.00 131.01
N LEU A 246 -10.17 57.77 130.30
CA LEU A 246 -10.49 59.16 130.58
C LEU A 246 -11.90 59.34 131.21
N GLN A 247 -12.56 58.24 131.58
CA GLN A 247 -13.78 58.18 132.40
C GLN A 247 -13.45 57.56 133.75
#